data_AF-A0A6A4WW68-F1
#
_entry.id   AF-A0A6A4WW68-F1
#
_cell.length_a   1.000
_cell.length_b   1.000
_cell.length_c   1.000
_cell.angle_alpha   90.00
_cell.angle_beta   90.00
_cell.angle_gamma   90.00
#
_symmetry.space_group_name_H-M   'P 1'
#
loop_
_entity.id
_entity.type
_entity.pdbx_description
1 polymer ?
#
loop_
_entity_poly.entity_id
_entity_poly.type
_entity_poly.pdbx_seq_one_letter_code
_entity_poly.pdbx_strand_id
1 'polypeptide(L)'
;MVKAEFDGLLKAVDGQLGDEELQNVKELKMYMLEDEGAWALGENFINFLGRILHDKSLPPAARVHLLNLLSVATTKDDFILILHQDRREHVIMNYADDVDRLPTEEQTALSLMFANMFDQNGSSEWLLYISEWQSPHNNMPISNIRVTTKVAVNALLADSAEMQDRGTAIMYNLAVKEVKTVVSIAFYRHE
;
A
#
# COMPACT_ATOMS: atom_id res chain seq x y z
N MET A 1 -6.96 -17.55 4.96
CA MET A 1 -6.03 -16.44 4.69
C MET A 1 -6.23 -15.33 5.71
N VAL A 2 -7.28 -14.50 5.63
CA VAL A 2 -7.51 -13.34 6.53
C VAL A 2 -7.39 -13.66 8.03
N LYS A 3 -8.03 -14.73 8.53
CA LYS A 3 -7.91 -15.14 9.95
C LYS A 3 -6.46 -15.45 10.37
N ALA A 4 -5.70 -16.13 9.50
CA ALA A 4 -4.31 -16.49 9.79
C ALA A 4 -3.40 -15.25 9.82
N GLU A 5 -3.65 -14.25 8.97
CA GLU A 5 -2.92 -12.98 9.02
C GLU A 5 -3.22 -12.20 10.30
N PHE A 6 -4.47 -12.22 10.79
CA PHE A 6 -4.80 -11.63 12.09
C PHE A 6 -4.11 -12.34 13.26
N ASP A 7 -4.12 -13.67 13.27
CA ASP A 7 -3.45 -14.46 14.30
C ASP A 7 -1.92 -14.22 14.27
N GLY A 8 -1.35 -14.13 13.06
CA GLY A 8 0.04 -13.77 12.84
C GLY A 8 0.39 -12.37 13.32
N LEU A 9 -0.44 -11.37 12.99
CA LEU A 9 -0.27 -9.99 13.45
C LEU A 9 -0.28 -9.91 14.98
N LEU A 10 -1.32 -10.47 15.63
CA LEU A 10 -1.45 -10.47 17.08
C LEU A 10 -0.28 -11.17 17.77
N LYS A 11 0.18 -12.30 17.21
CA LYS A 11 1.36 -13.00 17.72
C LYS A 11 2.64 -12.17 17.57
N ALA A 12 2.80 -11.46 16.44
CA ALA A 12 3.99 -10.65 16.18
C ALA A 12 4.10 -9.44 17.12
N VAL A 13 2.97 -8.89 17.56
CA VAL A 13 2.90 -7.68 18.41
C VAL A 13 2.50 -7.98 19.86
N ASP A 14 2.59 -9.24 20.28
CA ASP A 14 2.20 -9.68 21.62
C ASP A 14 2.94 -8.88 22.70
N GLY A 15 2.17 -8.30 23.63
CA GLY A 15 2.67 -7.42 24.70
C GLY A 15 3.27 -6.08 24.26
N GLN A 16 3.24 -5.72 22.97
CA GLN A 16 3.84 -4.48 22.44
C GLN A 16 2.82 -3.40 22.09
N LEU A 17 1.54 -3.77 21.96
CA LEU A 17 0.45 -2.84 21.69
C LEU A 17 -0.25 -2.39 22.98
N GLY A 18 -0.61 -1.11 23.02
CA GLY A 18 -1.51 -0.56 24.05
C GLY A 18 -2.97 -0.90 23.78
N ASP A 19 -3.85 -0.57 24.75
CA ASP A 19 -5.28 -0.87 24.68
C ASP A 19 -5.97 -0.26 23.44
N GLU A 20 -5.56 0.95 23.06
CA GLU A 20 -6.08 1.64 21.89
C GLU A 20 -5.68 0.95 20.58
N GLU A 21 -4.42 0.53 20.45
CA GLU A 21 -3.93 -0.20 19.27
C GLU A 21 -4.58 -1.58 19.17
N LEU A 22 -4.80 -2.26 20.31
CA LEU A 22 -5.55 -3.51 20.34
C LEU A 22 -7.02 -3.33 19.95
N GLN A 23 -7.62 -2.19 20.28
CA GLN A 23 -8.97 -1.84 19.83
C GLN A 23 -9.00 -1.63 18.31
N ASN A 24 -8.01 -0.94 17.72
CA ASN A 24 -7.88 -0.81 16.26
C ASN A 24 -7.74 -2.18 15.55
N VAL A 25 -7.05 -3.16 16.16
CA VAL A 25 -7.00 -4.53 15.62
C VAL A 25 -8.38 -5.20 15.61
N LYS A 26 -9.21 -4.95 16.64
CA LYS A 26 -10.60 -5.47 16.67
C LYS A 26 -11.47 -4.80 15.62
N GLU A 27 -11.34 -3.49 15.45
CA GLU A 27 -12.04 -2.73 14.41
C GLU A 27 -11.70 -3.23 13.02
N LEU A 28 -10.40 -3.48 12.75
CA LEU A 28 -9.97 -4.10 11.51
C LEU A 28 -10.57 -5.50 11.33
N LYS A 29 -10.74 -6.29 12.40
CA LYS A 29 -11.43 -7.59 12.32
C LYS A 29 -12.91 -7.44 11.98
N MET A 30 -13.62 -6.50 12.60
CA MET A 30 -15.03 -6.23 12.29
C MET A 30 -15.17 -5.83 10.81
N TYR A 31 -14.33 -4.90 10.35
CA TYR A 31 -14.29 -4.50 8.94
C TYR A 31 -13.99 -5.69 8.01
N MET A 32 -13.06 -6.56 8.38
CA MET A 32 -12.58 -7.62 7.49
C MET A 32 -13.42 -8.90 7.48
N LEU A 33 -14.03 -9.27 8.60
CA LEU A 33 -14.69 -10.56 8.80
C LEU A 33 -16.19 -10.46 9.06
N GLU A 34 -16.68 -9.32 9.55
CA GLU A 34 -18.07 -9.14 9.97
C GLU A 34 -18.87 -8.26 9.00
N ASP A 35 -18.23 -7.77 7.94
CA ASP A 35 -18.85 -6.96 6.87
C ASP A 35 -19.48 -5.64 7.38
N GLU A 36 -19.00 -5.15 8.52
CA GLU A 36 -19.43 -3.90 9.16
C GLU A 36 -18.91 -2.64 8.41
N GLY A 37 -18.31 -2.77 7.22
CA GLY A 37 -17.82 -1.64 6.40
C GLY A 37 -16.77 -0.74 7.06
N ALA A 38 -16.32 0.28 6.34
CA ALA A 38 -15.24 1.18 6.78
C ALA A 38 -15.64 2.08 7.96
N TRP A 39 -16.93 2.20 8.28
CA TRP A 39 -17.41 2.94 9.45
C TRP A 39 -17.09 2.23 10.77
N ALA A 40 -16.77 0.94 10.74
CA ALA A 40 -16.28 0.20 11.90
C ALA A 40 -14.88 0.65 12.32
N LEU A 41 -14.14 1.37 11.47
CA LEU A 41 -12.78 1.85 11.73
C LEU A 41 -12.84 3.23 12.37
N GLY A 42 -12.28 3.35 13.58
CA GLY A 42 -12.26 4.60 14.33
C GLY A 42 -11.33 5.67 13.76
N GLU A 43 -11.42 6.89 14.30
CA GLU A 43 -10.62 8.05 13.87
C GLU A 43 -9.10 7.83 14.00
N ASN A 44 -8.67 6.94 14.89
CA ASN A 44 -7.26 6.64 15.14
C ASN A 44 -6.71 5.51 14.28
N PHE A 45 -7.49 4.97 13.34
CA PHE A 45 -7.07 3.83 12.53
C PHE A 45 -5.82 4.13 11.69
N ILE A 46 -5.72 5.33 11.11
CA ILE A 46 -4.51 5.75 10.36
C ILE A 46 -3.28 5.84 11.27
N ASN A 47 -3.44 6.30 12.52
CA ASN A 47 -2.35 6.32 13.50
C ASN A 47 -1.89 4.90 13.83
N PHE A 48 -2.82 3.95 13.96
CA PHE A 48 -2.51 2.54 14.12
C PHE A 48 -1.75 1.96 12.91
N LEU A 49 -2.15 2.28 11.67
CA LEU A 49 -1.36 1.88 10.49
C LEU A 49 0.06 2.44 10.57
N GLY A 50 0.19 3.70 10.96
CA GLY A 50 1.49 4.36 11.11
C GLY A 50 2.36 3.69 12.17
N ARG A 51 1.76 3.33 13.31
CA ARG A 51 2.41 2.58 14.39
C ARG A 51 3.06 1.29 13.87
N ILE A 52 2.32 0.47 13.13
CA ILE A 52 2.81 -0.83 12.66
C ILE A 52 3.84 -0.68 11.53
N LEU A 53 3.57 0.22 10.57
CA LEU A 53 4.40 0.39 9.36
C LEU A 53 5.74 1.07 9.65
N HIS A 54 5.74 2.09 10.52
CA HIS A 54 6.90 2.98 10.68
C HIS A 54 7.72 2.73 11.94
N ASP A 55 7.14 2.17 13.01
CA ASP A 55 7.92 1.89 14.21
C ASP A 55 8.80 0.64 14.06
N LYS A 56 10.10 0.88 13.99
CA LYS A 56 11.13 -0.15 13.84
C LYS A 56 11.36 -0.98 15.11
N SER A 57 10.80 -0.60 16.26
CA SER A 57 10.77 -1.44 17.46
C SER A 57 9.85 -2.66 17.29
N LEU A 58 8.85 -2.58 16.40
CA LEU A 58 7.97 -3.71 16.12
C LEU A 58 8.62 -4.70 15.13
N PRO A 59 8.39 -6.02 15.30
CA PRO A 59 8.91 -7.04 14.40
C PRO A 59 8.45 -6.86 12.94
N PRO A 60 9.31 -7.15 11.95
CA PRO A 60 8.95 -7.16 10.52
C PRO A 60 7.69 -7.96 10.18
N ALA A 61 7.49 -9.09 10.87
CA ALA A 61 6.30 -9.93 10.67
C ALA A 61 4.98 -9.15 10.89
N ALA A 62 4.95 -8.17 11.79
CA ALA A 62 3.76 -7.36 12.01
C ALA A 62 3.38 -6.54 10.76
N ARG A 63 4.39 -5.97 10.09
CA ARG A 63 4.20 -5.22 8.83
C ARG A 63 3.71 -6.12 7.71
N VAL A 64 4.34 -7.29 7.54
CA VAL A 64 3.94 -8.27 6.53
C VAL A 64 2.49 -8.70 6.71
N HIS A 65 2.10 -9.08 7.93
CA HIS A 65 0.71 -9.48 8.21
C HIS A 65 -0.29 -8.35 8.01
N LEU A 66 0.05 -7.12 8.43
CA LEU A 66 -0.82 -5.97 8.19
C LEU A 66 -0.96 -5.67 6.70
N LEU A 67 0.12 -5.65 5.92
CA LEU A 67 0.08 -5.42 4.47
C LEU A 67 -0.74 -6.49 3.74
N ASN A 68 -0.65 -7.75 4.17
CA ASN A 68 -1.49 -8.83 3.63
C ASN A 68 -2.97 -8.67 4.01
N LEU A 69 -3.29 -8.17 5.21
CA LEU A 69 -4.67 -7.83 5.55
C LEU A 69 -5.17 -6.68 4.69
N LEU A 70 -4.36 -5.63 4.52
CA LEU A 70 -4.69 -4.47 3.69
C LEU A 70 -4.84 -4.84 2.22
N SER A 71 -4.05 -5.80 1.69
CA SER A 71 -4.21 -6.23 0.30
C SER A 71 -5.55 -6.90 0.00
N VAL A 72 -6.18 -7.51 1.01
CA VAL A 72 -7.56 -8.00 0.90
C VAL A 72 -8.55 -6.87 1.16
N ALA A 73 -8.24 -5.95 2.08
CA ALA A 73 -9.09 -4.81 2.38
C ALA A 73 -9.28 -3.89 1.17
N THR A 74 -8.23 -3.69 0.36
CA THR A 74 -8.24 -2.77 -0.79
C THR A 74 -9.20 -3.18 -1.92
N THR A 75 -9.68 -4.43 -1.92
CA THR A 75 -10.68 -4.90 -2.88
C THR A 75 -12.12 -4.57 -2.46
N LYS A 76 -12.32 -3.96 -1.28
CA LYS A 76 -13.62 -3.43 -0.85
C LYS A 76 -13.85 -2.03 -1.42
N ASP A 77 -15.09 -1.76 -1.83
CA ASP A 77 -15.49 -0.52 -2.47
C ASP A 77 -15.33 0.71 -1.56
N ASP A 78 -15.53 0.53 -0.26
CA ASP A 78 -15.42 1.57 0.76
C ASP A 78 -14.00 1.83 1.29
N PHE A 79 -12.99 1.07 0.84
CA PHE A 79 -11.60 1.25 1.26
C PHE A 79 -11.06 2.67 0.95
N ILE A 80 -11.63 3.33 -0.07
CA ILE A 80 -11.34 4.73 -0.40
C ILE A 80 -11.57 5.69 0.77
N LEU A 81 -12.47 5.37 1.70
CA LEU A 81 -12.71 6.20 2.89
C LEU A 81 -11.48 6.22 3.81
N ILE A 82 -10.75 5.09 3.92
CA ILE A 82 -9.49 5.00 4.66
C ILE A 82 -8.41 5.82 3.95
N LEU A 83 -8.32 5.71 2.62
CA LEU A 83 -7.36 6.47 1.82
C LEU A 83 -7.59 7.98 1.87
N HIS A 84 -8.84 8.42 2.04
CA HIS A 84 -9.16 9.83 2.28
C HIS A 84 -8.66 10.32 3.63
N GLN A 85 -8.70 9.49 4.67
CA GLN A 85 -8.10 9.82 5.97
C GLN A 85 -6.56 9.87 5.88
N ASP A 86 -5.94 8.97 5.11
CA ASP A 86 -4.50 8.92 4.89
C ASP A 86 -3.95 10.17 4.18
N ARG A 87 -4.76 10.84 3.34
CA ARG A 87 -4.37 11.96 2.47
C ARG A 87 -3.59 13.09 3.18
N ARG A 88 -3.80 13.29 4.48
CA ARG A 88 -3.12 14.36 5.22
C ARG A 88 -1.67 13.99 5.54
N GLU A 89 -1.45 12.83 6.13
CA GLU A 89 -0.15 12.42 6.68
C GLU A 89 0.60 11.44 5.76
N HIS A 90 -0.06 10.95 4.70
CA HIS A 90 0.51 10.05 3.68
C HIS A 90 1.17 8.82 4.32
N VAL A 91 0.59 8.24 5.38
CA VAL A 91 1.21 7.17 6.16
C VAL A 91 1.53 5.96 5.29
N ILE A 92 0.58 5.55 4.44
CA ILE A 92 0.76 4.42 3.53
C ILE A 92 1.81 4.74 2.45
N MET A 93 1.72 5.93 1.86
CA MET A 93 2.62 6.33 0.77
C MET A 93 4.05 6.61 1.25
N ASN A 94 4.24 7.14 2.46
CA ASN A 94 5.56 7.28 3.08
C ASN A 94 6.25 5.92 3.24
N TYR A 95 5.50 4.90 3.64
CA TYR A 95 6.05 3.55 3.77
C TYR A 95 6.40 2.95 2.40
N ALA A 96 5.55 3.18 1.40
CA ALA A 96 5.77 2.71 0.04
C ALA A 96 6.88 3.47 -0.71
N ASP A 97 7.16 4.73 -0.37
CA ASP A 97 8.26 5.50 -0.94
C ASP A 97 9.62 4.85 -0.61
N ASP A 98 9.75 4.13 0.51
CA ASP A 98 10.96 3.40 0.89
C ASP A 98 11.02 1.96 0.36
N VAL A 99 10.16 1.55 -0.58
CA VAL A 99 10.02 0.14 -1.05
C VAL A 99 11.36 -0.53 -1.40
N ASP A 100 12.30 0.17 -2.02
CA ASP A 100 13.61 -0.34 -2.43
C ASP A 100 14.55 -0.63 -1.24
N ARG A 101 14.19 -0.17 -0.04
CA ARG A 101 14.94 -0.34 1.20
C ARG A 101 14.26 -1.31 2.18
N LEU A 102 13.03 -1.74 1.89
CA LEU A 102 12.31 -2.68 2.74
C LEU A 102 12.88 -4.10 2.61
N PRO A 103 12.73 -4.97 3.62
CA PRO A 103 12.97 -6.41 3.48
C PRO A 103 12.11 -7.03 2.37
N THR A 104 12.62 -8.07 1.69
CA THR A 104 11.93 -8.70 0.54
C THR A 104 10.49 -9.15 0.85
N GLU A 105 10.23 -9.66 2.05
CA GLU A 105 8.88 -10.06 2.46
C GLU A 105 7.91 -8.87 2.54
N GLU A 106 8.38 -7.73 3.07
CA GLU A 106 7.62 -6.47 3.14
C GLU A 106 7.38 -5.90 1.72
N GLN A 107 8.40 -5.90 0.86
CA GLN A 107 8.27 -5.50 -0.56
C GLN A 107 7.23 -6.36 -1.29
N THR A 108 7.28 -7.67 -1.03
CA THR A 108 6.36 -8.65 -1.61
C THR A 108 4.94 -8.29 -1.16
N ALA A 109 4.65 -8.25 0.14
CA ALA A 109 3.31 -7.91 0.66
C ALA A 109 2.79 -6.55 0.16
N LEU A 110 3.64 -5.52 0.14
CA LEU A 110 3.30 -4.18 -0.36
C LEU A 110 2.92 -4.19 -1.84
N SER A 111 3.68 -4.89 -2.68
CA SER A 111 3.39 -4.97 -4.13
C SER A 111 2.04 -5.65 -4.41
N LEU A 112 1.63 -6.64 -3.60
CA LEU A 112 0.30 -7.24 -3.73
C LEU A 112 -0.80 -6.26 -3.31
N MET A 113 -0.61 -5.53 -2.21
CA MET A 113 -1.55 -4.49 -1.79
C MET A 113 -1.77 -3.46 -2.90
N PHE A 114 -0.68 -2.96 -3.50
CA PHE A 114 -0.73 -1.98 -4.59
C PHE A 114 -1.38 -2.55 -5.86
N ALA A 115 -1.10 -3.81 -6.22
CA ALA A 115 -1.76 -4.47 -7.34
C ALA A 115 -3.28 -4.55 -7.14
N ASN A 116 -3.73 -4.95 -5.93
CA ASN A 116 -5.14 -5.12 -5.61
C ASN A 116 -5.91 -3.79 -5.51
N MET A 117 -5.26 -2.68 -5.19
CA MET A 117 -5.89 -1.35 -5.18
C MET A 117 -6.42 -0.91 -6.55
N PHE A 118 -5.99 -1.55 -7.65
CA PHE A 118 -6.55 -1.29 -8.98
C PHE A 118 -7.90 -1.95 -9.24
N ASP A 119 -8.35 -2.86 -8.37
CA ASP A 119 -9.66 -3.52 -8.46
C ASP A 119 -10.82 -2.52 -8.27
N GLN A 120 -10.61 -1.51 -7.42
CA GLN A 120 -11.62 -0.51 -7.07
C GLN A 120 -11.28 0.85 -7.68
N ASN A 121 -12.29 1.54 -8.24
CA ASN A 121 -12.05 2.80 -8.94
C ASN A 121 -11.43 3.86 -8.03
N GLY A 122 -12.01 4.08 -6.84
CA GLY A 122 -11.52 5.09 -5.89
C GLY A 122 -10.08 4.83 -5.45
N SER A 123 -9.75 3.59 -5.10
CA SER A 123 -8.38 3.20 -4.72
C SER A 123 -7.39 3.39 -5.87
N SER A 124 -7.77 3.03 -7.10
CA SER A 124 -6.94 3.23 -8.28
C SER A 124 -6.69 4.71 -8.58
N GLU A 125 -7.70 5.57 -8.49
CA GLU A 125 -7.56 7.02 -8.70
C GLU A 125 -6.68 7.67 -7.63
N TRP A 126 -6.77 7.19 -6.39
CA TRP A 126 -5.89 7.62 -5.32
C TRP A 126 -4.43 7.23 -5.57
N LEU A 127 -4.15 6.03 -6.09
CA LEU A 127 -2.79 5.64 -6.50
C LEU A 127 -2.24 6.52 -7.63
N LEU A 128 -3.11 6.93 -8.55
CA LEU A 128 -2.76 7.77 -9.70
C LEU A 128 -2.71 9.27 -9.37
N TYR A 129 -2.95 9.65 -8.10
CA TYR A 129 -3.06 11.06 -7.73
C TYR A 129 -1.74 11.81 -7.97
N ILE A 130 -1.83 12.93 -8.70
CA ILE A 130 -0.66 13.68 -9.19
C ILE A 130 -0.25 14.84 -8.29
N SER A 131 -1.10 15.26 -7.35
CA SER A 131 -0.76 16.37 -6.46
C SER A 131 0.48 16.04 -5.65
N GLU A 132 1.41 16.98 -5.62
CA GLU A 132 2.70 16.77 -4.98
C GLU A 132 2.61 16.99 -3.46
N TRP A 133 3.40 16.23 -2.73
CA TRP A 133 3.59 16.31 -1.28
C TRP A 133 5.05 16.00 -0.93
N GLN A 134 5.46 16.32 0.30
CA GLN A 134 6.83 16.16 0.75
C GLN A 134 6.99 14.87 1.57
N SER A 135 7.81 13.94 1.08
CA SER A 135 8.21 12.76 1.86
C SER A 135 9.16 13.18 3.00
N PRO A 136 9.05 12.59 4.20
CA PRO A 136 10.05 12.72 5.25
C PRO A 136 11.43 12.16 4.83
N HIS A 137 11.46 11.27 3.84
CA HIS A 137 12.65 10.51 3.43
C HIS A 137 13.27 11.00 2.11
N ASN A 138 12.65 11.98 1.46
CA ASN A 138 13.09 12.54 0.19
C ASN A 138 13.16 14.07 0.29
N ASN A 139 14.12 14.69 -0.39
CA ASN A 139 14.25 16.14 -0.46
C ASN A 139 13.49 16.75 -1.66
N MET A 140 13.00 15.92 -2.57
CA MET A 140 12.18 16.36 -3.71
C MET A 140 10.70 16.09 -3.43
N PRO A 141 9.80 16.96 -3.92
CA PRO A 141 8.37 16.65 -3.91
C PRO A 141 8.09 15.35 -4.67
N ILE A 142 7.19 14.54 -4.13
CA ILE A 142 6.72 13.30 -4.74
C ILE A 142 5.19 13.31 -4.87
N SER A 143 4.62 12.28 -5.49
CA SER A 143 3.17 12.12 -5.64
C SER A 143 2.82 10.64 -5.62
N ASN A 144 1.55 10.31 -5.44
CA ASN A 144 1.10 8.93 -5.34
C ASN A 144 1.46 8.14 -6.60
N ILE A 145 1.34 8.75 -7.80
CA ILE A 145 1.73 8.08 -9.04
C ILE A 145 3.23 7.80 -9.11
N ARG A 146 4.08 8.69 -8.59
CA ARG A 146 5.54 8.46 -8.55
C ARG A 146 5.88 7.30 -7.63
N VAL A 147 5.27 7.23 -6.45
CA VAL A 147 5.46 6.12 -5.51
C VAL A 147 4.90 4.81 -6.07
N THR A 148 3.71 4.83 -6.67
CA THR A 148 3.10 3.67 -7.33
C THR A 148 3.99 3.12 -8.44
N THR A 149 4.56 4.01 -9.26
CA THR A 149 5.51 3.63 -10.31
C THR A 149 6.78 3.02 -9.70
N LYS A 150 7.29 3.58 -8.60
CA LYS A 150 8.45 3.05 -7.87
C LYS A 150 8.19 1.63 -7.37
N VAL A 151 7.03 1.38 -6.75
CA VAL A 151 6.62 0.04 -6.29
C VAL A 151 6.52 -0.94 -7.47
N ALA A 152 5.92 -0.52 -8.59
CA ALA A 152 5.79 -1.33 -9.79
C ALA A 152 7.16 -1.74 -10.37
N VAL A 153 8.07 -0.77 -10.54
CA VAL A 153 9.41 -1.00 -11.08
C VAL A 153 10.25 -1.86 -10.13
N ASN A 154 10.19 -1.59 -8.83
CA ASN A 154 10.91 -2.39 -7.83
C ASN A 154 10.47 -3.86 -7.87
N ALA A 155 9.17 -4.11 -7.96
CA ALA A 155 8.63 -5.47 -8.07
C ALA A 155 9.00 -6.13 -9.43
N LEU A 156 8.91 -5.39 -10.53
CA LEU A 156 9.21 -5.89 -11.88
C LEU A 156 10.69 -6.26 -12.07
N LEU A 157 11.60 -5.56 -11.40
CA LEU A 157 13.05 -5.79 -11.50
C LEU A 157 13.60 -6.73 -10.42
N ALA A 158 12.75 -7.29 -9.56
CA ALA A 158 13.17 -8.22 -8.51
C ALA A 158 13.60 -9.58 -9.09
N ASP A 159 14.43 -10.32 -8.36
CA ASP A 159 14.85 -11.70 -8.72
C ASP A 159 13.79 -12.77 -8.40
N SER A 160 12.64 -12.37 -7.85
CA SER A 160 11.54 -13.26 -7.50
C SER A 160 10.47 -13.25 -8.59
N ALA A 161 10.17 -14.43 -9.15
CA ALA A 161 9.09 -14.57 -10.15
C ALA A 161 7.73 -14.08 -9.63
N GLU A 162 7.46 -14.26 -8.34
CA GLU A 162 6.25 -13.76 -7.69
C GLU A 162 6.19 -12.23 -7.66
N MET A 163 7.30 -11.57 -7.35
CA MET A 163 7.35 -10.10 -7.39
C MET A 163 7.27 -9.58 -8.83
N GLN A 164 7.91 -10.26 -9.79
CA GLN A 164 7.83 -9.90 -11.20
C GLN A 164 6.39 -9.98 -11.73
N ASP A 165 5.62 -10.99 -11.32
CA ASP A 165 4.20 -11.12 -11.66
C ASP A 165 3.39 -9.93 -11.11
N ARG A 166 3.59 -9.57 -9.84
CA ARG A 166 2.95 -8.40 -9.20
C ARG A 166 3.35 -7.09 -9.87
N GLY A 167 4.62 -6.89 -10.17
CA GLY A 167 5.12 -5.71 -10.90
C GLY A 167 4.53 -5.61 -12.30
N THR A 168 4.43 -6.74 -13.02
CA THR A 168 3.79 -6.82 -14.33
C THR A 168 2.31 -6.45 -14.24
N ALA A 169 1.59 -6.96 -13.23
CA ALA A 169 0.18 -6.62 -13.00
C ALA A 169 -0.01 -5.13 -12.73
N ILE A 170 0.81 -4.51 -11.87
CA ILE A 170 0.74 -3.07 -11.59
C ILE A 170 1.01 -2.26 -12.88
N MET A 171 2.06 -2.60 -13.64
CA MET A 171 2.40 -1.92 -14.90
C MET A 171 1.29 -2.05 -15.95
N TYR A 172 0.68 -3.22 -16.05
CA TYR A 172 -0.49 -3.43 -16.91
C TYR A 172 -1.66 -2.55 -16.46
N ASN A 173 -1.97 -2.52 -15.17
CA ASN A 173 -3.06 -1.72 -14.61
C ASN A 173 -2.86 -0.21 -14.83
N LEU A 174 -1.62 0.28 -14.67
CA LEU A 174 -1.25 1.66 -15.03
C LEU A 174 -1.52 1.94 -16.52
N ALA A 175 -1.09 1.04 -17.41
CA ALA A 175 -1.22 1.21 -18.86
C ALA A 175 -2.68 1.22 -19.35
N VAL A 176 -3.55 0.41 -18.74
CA VAL A 176 -4.97 0.35 -19.16
C VAL A 176 -5.84 1.46 -18.55
N LYS A 177 -5.43 2.02 -17.40
CA LYS A 177 -6.10 3.20 -16.81
C LYS A 177 -5.72 4.50 -17.53
N GLU A 178 -4.47 4.61 -18.00
CA GLU A 178 -3.93 5.79 -18.68
C GLU A 178 -3.89 5.60 -20.21
N VAL A 179 -4.96 5.94 -20.94
CA VAL A 179 -4.90 5.94 -22.42
C VAL A 179 -4.52 7.32 -22.95
N LYS A 180 -3.21 7.58 -23.00
CA LYS A 180 -2.56 8.24 -24.15
C LYS A 180 -1.18 7.64 -24.40
N THR A 181 -1.14 6.53 -25.12
CA THR A 181 0.12 6.05 -25.71
C THR A 181 0.56 7.02 -26.80
N VAL A 182 1.62 7.79 -26.54
CA VAL A 182 2.32 8.56 -27.58
C VAL A 182 3.66 7.86 -27.84
N VAL A 183 3.74 7.13 -28.95
CA VAL A 183 5.02 6.63 -29.47
C VAL A 183 5.57 7.70 -30.40
N SER A 184 6.55 8.48 -29.95
CA SER A 184 7.29 9.39 -30.83
C SER A 184 8.48 8.66 -31.45
N ILE A 185 8.47 8.52 -32.77
CA ILE A 185 9.64 8.10 -33.54
C ILE A 185 10.50 9.36 -33.70
N ALA A 186 11.70 9.37 -33.12
CA ALA A 186 12.67 10.43 -33.39
C ALA A 186 13.11 10.34 -34.85
N PHE A 187 12.59 11.21 -35.71
CA PHE A 187 13.16 11.42 -37.04
C PHE A 187 14.47 12.19 -36.87
N TYR A 188 15.60 11.49 -36.80
CA TYR A 188 16.89 12.10 -37.07
C TYR A 188 16.89 12.56 -38.52
N ARG A 189 16.74 13.86 -38.76
CA ARG A 189 17.14 14.47 -40.04
C ARG A 189 18.66 14.55 -40.03
N HIS A 190 19.30 13.70 -40.84
CA HIS A 190 20.63 14.00 -41.34
C HIS A 190 20.48 15.09 -42.40
N GLU A 191 20.82 16.32 -42.02
CA GLU A 191 21.25 17.38 -42.94
C GLU A 191 22.73 17.68 -42.65
#